data_AF-W6NCD2-F1
#
_entry.id   AF-W6NCD2-F1
#
_cell.length_a   1.000
_cell.length_b   1.000
_cell.length_c   1.000
_cell.angle_alpha   90.00
_cell.angle_beta   90.00
_cell.angle_gamma   90.00
#
_symmetry.space_group_name_H-M   'P 1'
#
loop_
_entity.id
_entity.type
_entity.pdbx_description
1 polymer ?
#
loop_
_entity_poly.entity_id
_entity_poly.type
_entity_poly.pdbx_seq_one_letter_code
_entity_poly.pdbx_strand_id
1 'polypeptide(L)'
;GYLNDPETKKKTGQNLDHLRNQSKTQIEQGKYDIEDKYAKKLDRLGTTGRGPIMPFIEKKDYRPEVNIHYVDEKGRVMDQKDAYRELSYKFHGRNPGKKQTEKRISRRDKKEMLKQMNSSDTPLGTLSKQLRKQEQLQTPYLVLSGSGRSD
;
A
#
# COMPACT_ATOMS: atom_id res chain seq x y z
N GLY A 1 -9.92 23.87 -52.36
CA GLY A 1 -10.06 23.17 -53.65
C GLY A 1 -8.97 22.12 -53.74
N TYR A 2 -9.31 20.98 -54.37
CA TYR A 2 -8.50 19.78 -54.63
C TYR A 2 -8.26 18.89 -53.39
N LEU A 3 -8.58 17.59 -53.38
CA LEU A 3 -9.11 16.68 -54.40
C LEU A 3 -9.65 15.43 -53.66
N ASN A 4 -10.86 14.97 -54.01
CA ASN A 4 -11.42 13.71 -53.52
C ASN A 4 -11.00 12.60 -54.49
N ASP A 5 -10.19 11.64 -54.04
CA ASP A 5 -9.85 10.44 -54.81
C ASP A 5 -11.01 9.42 -54.77
N PRO A 6 -11.55 8.97 -55.91
CA PRO A 6 -12.71 8.08 -55.97
C PRO A 6 -12.41 6.60 -55.73
N GLU A 7 -11.18 6.19 -55.41
CA GLU A 7 -10.77 4.77 -55.34
C GLU A 7 -10.52 4.19 -53.93
N THR A 8 -11.00 4.82 -52.86
CA THR A 8 -10.95 4.19 -51.54
C THR A 8 -12.07 3.14 -51.40
N LYS A 9 -11.72 1.87 -51.61
CA LYS A 9 -12.60 0.71 -51.36
C LYS A 9 -13.21 0.83 -49.97
N LYS A 10 -14.55 0.97 -49.90
CA LYS A 10 -15.32 0.95 -48.65
C LYS A 10 -15.04 -0.38 -47.95
N LYS A 11 -14.29 -0.36 -46.84
CA LYS A 11 -14.14 -1.53 -45.97
C LYS A 11 -15.53 -1.90 -45.48
N THR A 12 -15.97 -3.12 -45.78
CA THR A 12 -17.24 -3.69 -45.32
C THR A 12 -17.30 -3.51 -43.80
N GLY A 13 -18.28 -2.77 -43.32
CA GLY A 13 -18.47 -2.48 -41.89
C GLY A 13 -18.52 -3.79 -41.10
N GLN A 14 -17.94 -3.79 -39.90
CA GLN A 14 -17.98 -4.96 -39.04
C GLN A 14 -19.44 -5.32 -38.74
N ASN A 15 -19.78 -6.60 -38.90
CA ASN A 15 -21.12 -7.10 -38.59
C ASN A 15 -21.32 -7.05 -37.06
N LEU A 16 -22.28 -6.24 -36.62
CA LEU A 16 -22.61 -6.00 -35.21
C LEU A 16 -23.80 -6.85 -34.73
N ASP A 17 -24.08 -8.00 -35.37
CA ASP A 17 -25.20 -8.86 -34.97
C ASP A 17 -25.04 -9.39 -33.53
N HIS A 18 -23.81 -9.45 -33.02
CA HIS A 18 -23.52 -9.78 -31.63
C HIS A 18 -23.93 -8.69 -30.62
N LEU A 19 -24.14 -7.44 -31.08
CA LEU A 19 -24.63 -6.32 -30.26
C LEU A 19 -26.17 -6.25 -30.24
N ARG A 20 -26.84 -7.13 -30.98
CA ARG A 20 -28.30 -7.23 -30.97
C ARG A 20 -28.76 -7.71 -29.61
N ASN A 21 -29.48 -6.83 -28.91
CA ASN A 21 -30.18 -7.17 -27.68
C ASN A 21 -31.21 -8.28 -27.95
N GLN A 22 -30.96 -9.49 -27.43
CA GLN A 22 -31.87 -10.64 -27.59
C GLN A 22 -33.11 -10.56 -26.67
N SER A 23 -33.10 -9.67 -25.68
CA SER A 23 -34.21 -9.50 -24.75
C SER A 23 -35.21 -8.46 -25.27
N LYS A 24 -36.21 -8.92 -26.03
CA LYS A 24 -37.42 -8.13 -26.28
C LYS A 24 -38.29 -8.22 -25.03
N THR A 25 -38.30 -7.21 -24.18
CA THR A 25 -39.31 -7.09 -23.13
C THR A 25 -40.63 -6.71 -23.80
N GLN A 26 -41.49 -7.69 -24.02
CA GLN A 26 -42.87 -7.44 -24.42
C GLN A 26 -43.62 -6.98 -23.17
N ILE A 27 -43.93 -5.69 -23.10
CA ILE A 27 -44.67 -5.11 -21.99
C ILE A 27 -46.14 -5.50 -22.19
N GLU A 28 -46.59 -6.51 -21.46
CA GLU A 28 -48.01 -6.82 -21.39
C GLU A 28 -48.74 -5.67 -20.71
N GLN A 29 -49.84 -5.21 -21.32
CA GLN A 29 -50.75 -4.24 -20.75
C GLN A 29 -51.67 -4.94 -19.73
N GLY A 30 -51.07 -5.60 -18.74
CA GLY A 30 -51.73 -6.26 -17.62
C GLY A 30 -51.65 -5.38 -16.37
N LYS A 31 -52.75 -5.35 -15.61
CA LYS A 31 -53.02 -4.46 -14.47
C LYS A 31 -51.82 -4.35 -13.51
N TYR A 32 -51.15 -3.21 -13.55
CA TYR A 32 -50.03 -2.91 -12.65
C TYR A 32 -50.55 -2.53 -11.27
N ASP A 33 -50.45 -3.46 -10.32
CA ASP A 33 -50.59 -3.12 -8.91
C ASP A 33 -49.40 -2.24 -8.48
N ILE A 34 -49.66 -1.17 -7.75
CA ILE A 34 -48.64 -0.16 -7.41
C ILE A 34 -47.56 -0.77 -6.51
N GLU A 35 -47.94 -1.76 -5.69
CA GLU A 35 -47.06 -2.50 -4.79
C GLU A 35 -46.03 -3.35 -5.56
N ASP A 36 -46.40 -3.86 -6.73
CA ASP A 36 -45.57 -4.74 -7.56
C ASP A 36 -44.38 -3.99 -8.20
N LYS A 37 -44.55 -2.69 -8.48
CA LYS A 37 -43.46 -1.81 -8.94
C LYS A 37 -42.48 -1.51 -7.82
N TYR A 38 -42.96 -1.41 -6.58
CA TYR A 38 -42.11 -1.16 -5.42
C TYR A 38 -41.30 -2.42 -5.08
N ALA A 39 -41.93 -3.60 -5.11
CA ALA A 39 -41.29 -4.89 -4.92
C ALA A 39 -40.19 -5.16 -5.96
N LYS A 40 -40.49 -5.01 -7.27
CA LYS A 40 -39.48 -5.19 -8.34
C LYS A 40 -38.36 -4.15 -8.29
N LYS A 41 -38.64 -2.92 -7.86
CA LYS A 41 -37.63 -1.88 -7.68
C LYS A 41 -36.73 -2.18 -6.47
N LEU A 42 -37.29 -2.69 -5.36
CA LEU A 42 -36.52 -3.15 -4.21
C LEU A 42 -35.64 -4.35 -4.56
N ASP A 43 -36.14 -5.33 -5.30
CA ASP A 43 -35.34 -6.50 -5.76
C ASP A 43 -34.24 -6.08 -6.74
N ARG A 44 -34.55 -5.22 -7.72
CA ARG A 44 -33.56 -4.72 -8.68
C ARG A 44 -32.49 -3.84 -8.02
N LEU A 45 -32.83 -3.16 -6.93
CA LEU A 45 -31.88 -2.39 -6.13
C LEU A 45 -31.15 -3.28 -5.10
N GLY A 46 -31.47 -4.57 -5.01
CA GLY A 46 -30.90 -5.50 -4.02
C GLY A 46 -31.30 -5.14 -2.58
N THR A 47 -32.29 -4.27 -2.40
CA THR A 47 -32.72 -3.68 -1.13
C THR A 47 -33.88 -4.46 -0.52
N THR A 48 -33.83 -5.78 -0.50
CA THR A 48 -34.76 -6.60 0.30
C THR A 48 -34.53 -6.38 1.80
N GLY A 49 -34.66 -5.14 2.30
CA GLY A 49 -34.48 -4.76 3.70
C GLY A 49 -33.10 -5.10 4.29
N ARG A 50 -32.15 -5.58 3.49
CA ARG A 50 -30.79 -5.88 3.92
C ARG A 50 -29.95 -4.71 3.47
N GLY A 51 -29.59 -3.85 4.41
CA GLY A 51 -28.62 -2.78 4.18
C GLY A 51 -27.26 -3.34 3.75
N PRO A 52 -26.22 -2.50 3.63
CA PRO A 52 -24.87 -2.88 3.16
C PRO A 52 -24.19 -4.02 3.94
N ILE A 53 -24.79 -4.47 5.05
CA ILE A 53 -24.31 -5.54 5.91
C ILE A 53 -25.13 -6.79 5.60
N MET A 54 -24.61 -7.62 4.68
CA MET A 54 -25.09 -8.99 4.50
C MET A 54 -24.38 -9.89 5.53
N PRO A 55 -25.11 -10.62 6.41
CA PRO A 55 -24.48 -11.58 7.30
C PRO A 55 -23.91 -12.75 6.49
N PHE A 56 -22.65 -13.10 6.72
CA PHE A 56 -21.99 -14.22 6.04
C PHE A 56 -22.41 -15.54 6.71
N ILE A 57 -23.56 -16.10 6.32
CA ILE A 57 -24.17 -17.30 6.94
C ILE A 57 -23.37 -18.58 6.61
N GLU A 58 -22.57 -18.59 5.54
CA GLU A 58 -21.83 -19.76 5.08
C GLU A 58 -20.51 -20.04 5.86
N LYS A 59 -20.01 -19.07 6.63
CA LYS A 59 -18.77 -19.16 7.41
C LYS A 59 -19.04 -18.90 8.90
N LYS A 60 -20.04 -19.57 9.47
CA LYS A 60 -20.36 -19.47 10.90
C LYS A 60 -19.18 -19.84 11.80
N ASP A 61 -18.33 -20.76 11.36
CA ASP A 61 -17.19 -21.27 12.13
C ASP A 61 -15.83 -20.69 11.67
N TYR A 62 -15.82 -19.70 10.77
CA TYR A 62 -14.57 -19.10 10.30
C TYR A 62 -14.00 -18.12 11.31
N ARG A 63 -12.87 -18.49 11.91
CA ARG A 63 -12.12 -17.67 12.86
C ARG A 63 -10.74 -17.36 12.29
N PRO A 64 -10.60 -16.34 11.43
CA PRO A 64 -9.30 -15.96 10.93
C PRO A 64 -8.45 -15.38 12.06
N GLU A 65 -7.17 -15.71 12.09
CA GLU A 65 -6.20 -14.98 12.88
C GLU A 65 -5.85 -13.69 12.12
N VAL A 66 -6.28 -12.55 12.65
CA VAL A 66 -6.11 -11.25 11.99
C VAL A 66 -4.91 -10.53 12.58
N ASN A 67 -3.80 -10.51 11.83
CA ASN A 67 -2.58 -9.79 12.18
C ASN A 67 -2.45 -8.53 11.32
N ILE A 68 -2.43 -7.36 11.97
CA ILE A 68 -2.34 -6.07 11.29
C ILE A 68 -0.89 -5.58 11.33
N HIS A 69 -0.27 -5.47 10.15
CA HIS A 69 1.07 -4.93 10.00
C HIS A 69 1.06 -3.72 9.08
N TYR A 70 1.89 -2.73 9.43
CA TYR A 70 2.13 -1.56 8.59
C TYR A 70 3.46 -1.74 7.89
N VAL A 71 3.48 -1.55 6.58
CA VAL A 71 4.69 -1.70 5.75
C VAL A 71 5.09 -0.38 5.11
N ASP A 72 6.40 -0.13 5.00
CA ASP A 72 6.93 1.02 4.26
C ASP A 72 7.05 0.72 2.75
N GLU A 73 7.46 1.71 1.96
CA GLU A 73 7.65 1.60 0.50
C GLU A 73 8.72 0.56 0.11
N LYS A 74 9.66 0.26 1.00
CA LYS A 74 10.69 -0.77 0.84
C LYS A 74 10.22 -2.14 1.34
N GLY A 75 8.94 -2.29 1.70
CA GLY A 75 8.35 -3.55 2.17
C GLY A 75 8.72 -3.92 3.62
N ARG A 76 9.29 -3.00 4.39
CA ARG A 76 9.71 -3.27 5.77
C ARG A 76 8.55 -3.08 6.74
N VAL A 77 8.42 -3.98 7.72
CA VAL A 77 7.46 -3.81 8.82
C VAL A 77 7.84 -2.58 9.63
N MET A 78 6.91 -1.64 9.72
CA MET A 78 7.07 -0.35 10.37
C MET A 78 6.76 -0.47 11.85
N ASP A 79 7.49 0.29 12.65
CA ASP A 79 7.15 0.48 14.06
C ASP A 79 5.83 1.25 14.20
N GLN A 80 5.08 1.00 15.28
CA GLN A 80 3.78 1.61 15.53
C GLN A 80 3.84 3.15 15.49
N LYS A 81 4.92 3.72 16.06
CA LYS A 81 5.11 5.17 16.14
C LYS A 81 5.32 5.80 14.76
N ASP A 82 5.94 5.08 13.85
CA ASP A 82 6.15 5.56 12.51
C ASP A 82 4.95 5.28 11.62
N ALA A 83 4.26 4.15 11.82
CA ALA A 83 3.01 3.84 11.12
C ALA A 83 1.95 4.91 11.37
N TYR A 84 1.74 5.29 12.64
CA TYR A 84 0.84 6.39 12.99
C TYR A 84 1.23 7.69 12.29
N ARG A 85 2.54 7.97 12.16
CA ARG A 85 3.03 9.19 11.55
C ARG A 85 2.73 9.24 10.06
N GLU A 86 2.99 8.15 9.34
CA GLU A 86 2.68 8.02 7.92
C GLU A 86 1.18 8.11 7.65
N LEU A 87 0.35 7.44 8.48
CA LEU A 87 -1.10 7.56 8.41
C LEU A 87 -1.55 9.01 8.66
N SER A 88 -0.96 9.69 9.66
CA SER A 88 -1.26 11.09 9.96
C SER A 88 -0.88 12.02 8.81
N TYR A 89 0.27 11.80 8.16
CA TYR A 89 0.71 12.59 7.01
C TYR A 89 -0.23 12.42 5.81
N LYS A 90 -0.64 11.18 5.52
CA LYS A 90 -1.63 10.89 4.47
C LYS A 90 -2.99 11.49 4.79
N PHE A 91 -3.42 11.42 6.05
CA PHE A 91 -4.70 11.95 6.51
C PHE A 91 -4.74 13.49 6.45
N HIS A 92 -3.72 14.16 6.98
CA HIS A 92 -3.68 15.63 7.01
C HIS A 92 -3.10 16.26 5.72
N GLY A 93 -2.54 15.47 4.80
CA GLY A 93 -1.89 15.95 3.59
C GLY A 93 -0.63 16.80 3.83
N ARG A 94 -0.12 16.85 5.07
CA ARG A 94 1.04 17.68 5.47
C ARG A 94 2.24 16.81 5.77
N ASN A 95 3.13 16.71 4.77
CA ASN A 95 4.38 16.01 4.91
C ASN A 95 5.41 16.82 5.73
N PRO A 96 6.33 16.14 6.43
CA PRO A 96 7.43 16.80 7.12
C PRO A 96 8.40 17.43 6.11
N GLY A 97 9.10 18.49 6.53
CA GLY A 97 10.09 19.15 5.69
C GLY A 97 11.30 18.25 5.36
N LYS A 98 11.98 18.55 4.24
CA LYS A 98 13.09 17.77 3.66
C LYS A 98 14.14 17.31 4.68
N LYS A 99 14.72 18.23 5.46
CA LYS A 99 15.74 17.93 6.48
C LYS A 99 15.26 16.89 7.51
N GLN A 100 13.97 16.93 7.86
CA GLN A 100 13.40 16.02 8.85
C GLN A 100 13.18 14.63 8.24
N THR A 101 12.75 14.57 6.98
CA THR A 101 12.63 13.34 6.20
C THR A 101 13.98 12.66 6.00
N GLU A 102 15.01 13.42 5.57
CA GLU A 102 16.38 12.93 5.41
C GLU A 102 16.95 12.38 6.72
N LYS A 103 16.77 13.08 7.85
CA LYS A 103 17.21 12.60 9.16
C LYS A 103 16.52 11.29 9.57
N ARG A 104 15.25 11.11 9.23
CA ARG A 104 14.50 9.88 9.51
C ARG A 104 14.97 8.73 8.62
N ILE A 105 15.18 8.98 7.33
CA ILE A 105 15.73 8.00 6.38
C ILE A 105 17.12 7.55 6.86
N SER A 106 18.01 8.50 7.15
CA SER A 106 19.36 8.21 7.66
C SER A 106 19.35 7.40 8.96
N ARG A 107 18.44 7.69 9.90
CA ARG A 107 18.31 6.90 11.13
C ARG A 107 17.89 5.46 10.84
N ARG A 108 16.96 5.25 9.91
CA ARG A 108 16.51 3.90 9.52
C ARG A 108 17.62 3.14 8.84
N ASP A 109 18.29 3.75 7.86
CA ASP A 109 19.37 3.12 7.12
C ASP A 109 20.54 2.77 8.06
N LYS A 110 20.87 3.65 9.03
CA LYS A 110 21.87 3.34 10.06
C LYS A 110 21.46 2.15 10.94
N LYS A 111 20.19 2.06 11.34
CA LYS A 111 19.67 0.92 12.13
C LYS A 111 19.74 -0.38 11.33
N GLU A 112 19.45 -0.31 10.04
CA GLU A 112 19.53 -1.45 9.14
C GLU A 112 20.97 -1.90 8.93
N MET A 113 21.89 -0.98 8.66
CA MET A 113 23.31 -1.29 8.61
C MET A 113 23.78 -1.95 9.90
N LEU A 114 23.47 -1.37 11.07
CA LEU A 114 23.84 -1.96 12.35
C LEU A 114 23.28 -3.39 12.55
N LYS A 115 22.10 -3.69 12.01
CA LYS A 115 21.51 -5.04 12.09
C LYS A 115 22.19 -6.03 11.12
N GLN A 116 22.62 -5.56 9.96
CA GLN A 116 23.29 -6.38 8.95
C GLN A 116 24.77 -6.64 9.26
N MET A 117 25.37 -5.88 10.17
CA MET A 117 26.79 -6.01 10.47
C MET A 117 27.07 -7.19 11.41
N ASN A 118 28.06 -7.98 11.03
CA ASN A 118 28.59 -9.07 11.86
C ASN A 118 29.22 -8.51 13.14
N SER A 119 29.07 -9.23 14.24
CA SER A 119 29.50 -8.85 15.60
C SER A 119 31.02 -8.60 15.78
N SER A 120 31.82 -8.73 14.73
CA SER A 120 33.28 -8.68 14.79
C SER A 120 33.87 -7.28 14.57
N ASP A 121 33.22 -6.33 13.90
CA ASP A 121 33.74 -4.95 13.83
C ASP A 121 32.62 -3.93 13.56
N THR A 122 32.73 -2.74 14.16
CA THR A 122 31.78 -1.65 13.90
C THR A 122 32.08 -1.01 12.54
N PRO A 123 31.13 -0.30 11.90
CA PRO A 123 31.34 0.25 10.55
C PRO A 123 32.45 1.28 10.46
N LEU A 124 32.89 1.82 11.60
CA LEU A 124 34.00 2.77 11.67
C LEU A 124 35.37 2.06 11.76
N GLY A 125 35.40 0.73 11.76
CA GLY A 125 36.60 -0.10 11.93
C GLY A 125 37.21 0.07 13.32
N THR A 126 36.38 0.20 14.35
CA THR A 126 36.86 0.53 15.70
C THR A 126 37.72 -0.58 16.28
N LEU A 127 37.36 -1.85 16.08
CA LEU A 127 38.11 -2.96 16.64
C LEU A 127 39.51 -3.02 16.02
N SER A 128 39.58 -2.93 14.69
CA SER A 128 40.84 -2.90 13.94
C SER A 128 41.77 -1.77 14.43
N LYS A 129 41.21 -0.58 14.70
CA LYS A 129 41.96 0.56 15.25
C LYS A 129 42.43 0.33 16.69
N GLN A 130 41.61 -0.30 17.52
CA GLN A 130 41.95 -0.62 18.91
C GLN A 130 43.08 -1.65 18.98
N LEU A 131 43.01 -2.71 18.18
CA LEU A 131 44.06 -3.73 18.06
C LEU A 131 45.38 -3.11 17.63
N ARG A 132 45.36 -2.29 16.56
CA ARG A 132 46.56 -1.57 16.10
C ARG A 132 47.16 -0.67 17.19
N LYS A 133 46.33 -0.08 18.07
CA LYS A 133 46.83 0.73 19.19
C LYS A 133 47.42 -0.12 20.31
N GLN A 134 46.82 -1.26 20.62
CA GLN A 134 47.39 -2.24 21.56
C GLN A 134 48.75 -2.75 21.09
N GLU A 135 48.90 -3.06 19.79
CA GLU A 135 50.17 -3.44 19.17
C GLU A 135 51.21 -2.32 19.26
N GLN A 136 50.85 -1.08 18.93
CA GLN A 136 51.74 0.08 19.02
C GLN A 136 52.22 0.36 20.44
N LEU A 137 51.33 0.22 21.43
CA LEU A 137 51.64 0.46 22.83
C LEU A 137 52.24 -0.78 23.52
N GLN A 138 52.27 -1.93 22.84
CA GLN A 138 52.64 -3.23 23.39
C GLN A 138 51.90 -3.54 24.71
N THR A 139 50.62 -3.16 24.78
CA THR A 139 49.77 -3.38 25.96
C THR A 139 48.58 -4.24 25.58
N PRO A 140 48.24 -5.26 26.41
CA PRO A 140 47.10 -6.14 26.11
C PRO A 140 45.75 -5.47 26.35
N TYR A 141 45.73 -4.28 26.97
CA TYR A 141 44.53 -3.51 27.28
C TYR A 141 44.64 -2.09 26.72
N LEU A 142 43.50 -1.47 26.48
CA LEU A 142 43.42 -0.07 26.06
C LEU A 142 42.57 0.69 27.09
N VAL A 143 43.13 1.75 27.68
CA VAL A 143 42.35 2.64 28.57
C VAL A 143 41.68 3.71 27.73
N LEU A 144 40.36 3.60 27.57
CA LEU A 144 39.55 4.62 26.93
C LEU A 144 39.19 5.69 27.97
N SER A 145 39.97 6.76 28.07
CA SER A 145 39.56 7.94 28.83
C SER A 145 38.50 8.70 28.03
N GLY A 146 37.25 8.62 28.47
CA GLY A 146 36.18 9.46 27.94
C GLY A 146 36.44 10.89 28.35
N SER A 147 37.01 11.72 27.46
CA SER A 147 36.95 13.17 27.63
C SER A 147 35.51 13.61 27.39
N GLY A 148 34.68 13.54 28.42
CA GLY A 148 33.40 14.22 28.51
C GLY A 148 33.58 15.73 28.67
N ARG A 149 34.35 16.38 27.79
CA ARG A 149 34.39 17.84 27.70
C ARG A 149 33.52 18.27 26.54
N SER A 150 32.29 18.60 26.88
CA SER A 150 31.52 19.63 26.17
C SER A 150 32.27 20.95 26.31
N ASP A 151 32.86 21.43 25.22
CA ASP A 151 33.01 22.86 24.93
C ASP A 151 32.42 23.09 23.53
#